data_AF-A0A8D8IZ22-F1
#
_entry.id   AF-A0A8D8IZ22-F1
#
_cell.length_a   1.000
_cell.length_b   1.000
_cell.length_c   1.000
_cell.angle_alpha   90.00
_cell.angle_beta   90.00
_cell.angle_gamma   90.00
#
_symmetry.space_group_name_H-M   'P 1'
#
loop_
_entity.id
_entity.type
_entity.pdbx_description
1 polymer ?
#
loop_
_entity_poly.entity_id
_entity_poly.type
_entity_poly.pdbx_seq_one_letter_code
_entity_poly.pdbx_strand_id
1 'polypeptide(L)'
;RLVFELQPELAPKTCENFRALCTGEKGIGQKTGKPLHYKGIVFHRVVKDFMIQSGDFSNSNGTGGESIYGGTFDDEEFTLKHDKPFLLSMANRGKNTNGSQFFM
;
A
#
# COMPACT_ATOMS: atom_id res chain seq x y z
N ARG A 1 -7.75 -11.15 -12.35
CA ARG A 1 -7.24 -9.77 -12.55
C ARG A 1 -8.02 -8.87 -11.61
N LEU A 2 -7.33 -8.11 -10.75
CA LEU A 2 -7.94 -7.06 -9.93
C LEU A 2 -7.74 -5.72 -10.66
N VAL A 3 -8.75 -4.86 -10.64
CA VAL A 3 -8.71 -3.50 -11.20
C VAL A 3 -9.14 -2.56 -10.09
N PHE A 4 -8.30 -1.57 -9.79
CA PHE A 4 -8.54 -0.59 -8.74
C PHE A 4 -8.76 0.77 -9.37
N GLU A 5 -9.78 1.47 -8.89
CA GLU A 5 -9.95 2.90 -9.12
C GLU A 5 -9.29 3.66 -7.96
N LEU A 6 -8.50 4.69 -8.27
CA LEU A 6 -7.83 5.54 -7.30
C LEU A 6 -8.51 6.91 -7.28
N GLN A 7 -8.60 7.53 -6.11
CA GLN A 7 -9.23 8.83 -5.90
C GLN A 7 -8.19 9.91 -5.56
N PRO A 8 -7.37 10.36 -6.53
CA PRO A 8 -6.29 11.31 -6.27
C PRO A 8 -6.78 12.69 -5.81
N GLU A 9 -8.03 13.05 -6.11
CA GLU A 9 -8.65 14.28 -5.63
C GLU A 9 -8.83 14.29 -4.10
N LEU A 10 -8.91 13.12 -3.46
CA LEU A 10 -9.09 12.98 -2.01
C LEU A 10 -7.78 12.63 -1.31
N ALA A 11 -6.97 11.75 -1.90
CA ALA A 11 -5.71 11.29 -1.31
C ALA A 11 -4.59 11.25 -2.36
N PRO A 12 -4.09 12.43 -2.82
CA PRO A 12 -3.16 12.50 -3.95
C PRO A 12 -1.84 11.79 -3.70
N LYS A 13 -1.22 11.94 -2.52
CA LYS A 13 0.04 11.23 -2.19
C LYS A 13 -0.18 9.74 -2.05
N THR A 14 -1.26 9.34 -1.39
CA THR A 14 -1.56 7.92 -1.19
C THR A 14 -1.81 7.21 -2.52
N CYS A 15 -2.58 7.84 -3.41
CA CYS A 15 -2.84 7.32 -4.75
C CYS A 15 -1.58 7.26 -5.61
N GLU A 16 -0.75 8.31 -5.60
CA GLU A 16 0.51 8.32 -6.34
C GLU A 16 1.49 7.26 -5.84
N ASN A 17 1.56 7.04 -4.53
CA ASN A 17 2.35 5.95 -3.94
C ASN A 17 1.91 4.58 -4.46
N PHE A 18 0.61 4.28 -4.40
CA PHE A 18 0.08 2.99 -4.86
C PHE A 18 0.29 2.82 -6.38
N ARG A 19 -0.02 3.84 -7.19
CA ARG A 19 0.13 3.82 -8.65
C ARG A 19 1.59 3.56 -9.05
N ALA A 20 2.53 4.28 -8.45
CA ALA A 20 3.94 4.14 -8.75
C ALA A 20 4.50 2.76 -8.32
N LEU A 21 4.01 2.21 -7.21
CA LEU A 21 4.33 0.83 -6.80
C LEU A 21 3.73 -0.21 -7.76
N CYS A 22 2.61 0.08 -8.43
CA CYS A 22 2.09 -0.79 -9.50
C CYS A 22 2.98 -0.78 -10.76
N THR A 23 3.62 0.34 -11.10
CA THR A 23 4.45 0.47 -12.31
C THR A 23 5.92 0.11 -12.07
N GLY A 24 6.42 0.28 -10.85
CA GLY A 24 7.83 0.10 -10.53
C GLY A 24 8.73 1.25 -10.98
N GLU A 25 8.16 2.39 -11.40
CA GLU A 25 8.89 3.47 -12.06
C GLU A 25 9.85 4.24 -11.14
N LYS A 26 9.70 4.12 -9.81
CA LYS A 26 10.50 4.86 -8.82
C LYS A 26 11.81 4.14 -8.45
N GLY A 27 12.12 3.03 -9.10
CA GLY A 27 13.41 2.36 -8.96
C GLY A 27 13.56 1.63 -7.63
N ILE A 28 14.68 1.86 -6.94
CA ILE A 28 15.06 1.16 -5.71
C ILE A 28 14.71 2.00 -4.47
N GLY A 29 14.07 1.35 -3.50
CA GLY A 29 13.66 1.96 -2.26
C GLY A 29 14.86 2.27 -1.35
N GLN A 30 14.80 3.43 -0.69
CA GLN A 30 15.94 4.00 0.06
C GLN A 30 16.22 3.26 1.36
N LYS A 31 15.19 2.68 2.01
CA LYS A 31 15.35 1.98 3.30
C LYS A 31 15.53 0.48 3.11
N THR A 32 14.83 -0.11 2.15
CA THR A 32 14.81 -1.55 1.93
C THR A 32 15.89 -2.01 0.95
N GLY A 33 16.39 -1.12 0.09
CA GLY A 33 17.30 -1.47 -0.99
C GLY A 33 16.68 -2.38 -2.05
N LYS A 34 15.35 -2.49 -2.09
CA LYS A 34 14.60 -3.35 -3.01
C LYS A 34 13.78 -2.54 -4.01
N PRO A 35 13.41 -3.12 -5.17
CA PRO A 35 12.56 -2.42 -6.14
C PRO A 35 11.23 -1.98 -5.51
N LEU A 36 10.87 -0.71 -5.71
CA LEU A 36 9.57 -0.15 -5.33
C LEU A 36 8.49 -0.64 -6.30
N HIS A 37 8.16 -1.92 -6.25
CA HIS A 37 7.30 -2.57 -7.24
C HIS A 37 6.48 -3.72 -6.63
N TYR A 38 5.19 -3.77 -6.96
CA TYR A 38 4.28 -4.84 -6.57
C TYR A 38 4.39 -6.11 -7.43
N LYS A 39 5.19 -6.12 -8.51
CA LYS A 39 5.38 -7.33 -9.31
C LYS A 39 6.06 -8.42 -8.47
N GLY A 40 5.36 -9.55 -8.31
CA GLY A 40 5.87 -10.72 -7.57
C GLY A 40 5.58 -10.71 -6.06
N ILE A 41 4.82 -9.74 -5.54
CA ILE A 41 4.38 -9.77 -4.14
C ILE A 41 3.33 -10.86 -3.92
N VAL A 42 3.15 -11.22 -2.65
CA VAL A 42 2.14 -12.17 -2.20
C VAL A 42 1.12 -11.50 -1.26
N PHE A 43 -0.10 -12.03 -1.27
CA PHE A 43 -1.08 -11.76 -0.21
C PHE A 43 -0.68 -12.58 1.02
N HIS A 44 0.05 -11.96 1.93
CA HIS A 44 0.66 -12.63 3.08
C HIS A 44 -0.28 -12.80 4.26
N ARG A 45 -1.43 -12.11 4.27
CA ARG A 45 -2.44 -12.23 5.33
C ARG A 45 -3.85 -12.22 4.73
N VAL A 46 -4.62 -13.25 5.06
CA VAL A 46 -6.01 -13.44 4.61
C VAL A 46 -6.85 -13.74 5.83
N VAL A 47 -7.87 -12.92 6.08
CA VAL A 47 -8.84 -13.14 7.16
C VAL A 47 -10.21 -13.30 6.50
N LYS A 48 -10.75 -14.51 6.60
CA LYS A 48 -12.05 -14.86 6.01
C LYS A 48 -13.13 -13.91 6.53
N ASP A 49 -14.00 -13.46 5.63
CA ASP A 49 -15.11 -12.56 5.92
C ASP A 49 -14.69 -11.17 6.46
N PHE A 50 -13.43 -10.77 6.23
CA PHE A 50 -12.93 -9.46 6.61
C PHE A 50 -12.08 -8.79 5.53
N MET A 51 -10.85 -9.25 5.30
CA MET A 51 -9.93 -8.59 4.39
C MET A 51 -8.79 -9.50 3.90
N ILE A 52 -8.16 -9.08 2.81
CA ILE A 52 -6.87 -9.58 2.33
C ILE A 52 -5.83 -8.46 2.36
N GLN A 53 -4.62 -8.75 2.83
CA GLN A 53 -3.53 -7.78 2.96
C GLN A 53 -2.31 -8.21 2.15
N SER A 54 -1.68 -7.24 1.49
CA SER A 54 -0.54 -7.41 0.58
C SER A 54 0.36 -6.17 0.60
N GLY A 55 1.32 -6.10 -0.33
CA GLY A 55 2.17 -4.94 -0.55
C GLY A 55 3.50 -4.94 0.22
N ASP A 56 3.80 -6.01 0.97
CA ASP A 56 5.11 -6.22 1.56
C ASP A 56 6.07 -6.85 0.53
N PHE A 57 6.64 -6.01 -0.34
CA PHE A 57 7.59 -6.45 -1.36
C PHE A 57 8.97 -6.80 -0.79
N SER A 58 9.29 -6.41 0.45
CA SER A 58 10.62 -6.62 1.00
C SER A 58 10.71 -7.91 1.81
N ASN A 59 9.74 -8.20 2.67
CA ASN A 59 9.81 -9.35 3.59
C ASN A 59 8.68 -10.35 3.35
N SER A 60 7.63 -9.97 2.59
CA SER A 60 6.50 -10.84 2.26
C SER A 60 5.77 -11.44 3.47
N ASN A 61 5.86 -10.81 4.63
CA ASN A 61 5.30 -11.34 5.89
C ASN A 61 4.60 -10.26 6.75
N GLY A 62 4.47 -9.04 6.23
CA GLY A 62 3.82 -7.92 6.89
C GLY A 62 4.77 -7.05 7.72
N THR A 63 6.04 -7.43 7.87
CA THR A 63 7.04 -6.65 8.62
C THR A 63 7.81 -5.65 7.76
N GLY A 64 7.75 -5.78 6.44
CA GLY A 64 8.50 -4.96 5.50
C GLY A 64 7.68 -3.96 4.70
N GLY A 65 8.23 -3.59 3.54
CA GLY A 65 7.69 -2.57 2.63
C GLY A 65 8.13 -1.15 2.97
N GLU A 66 8.14 -0.28 1.96
CA GLU A 66 8.31 1.16 2.13
C GLU A 66 7.59 1.91 1.01
N SER A 67 7.28 3.18 1.26
CA SER A 67 6.67 4.07 0.26
C SER A 67 7.68 4.59 -0.75
N ILE A 68 7.17 5.17 -1.84
CA ILE A 68 7.99 5.86 -2.84
C ILE A 68 8.67 7.12 -2.31
N TYR A 69 8.27 7.59 -1.13
CA TYR A 69 8.80 8.80 -0.48
C TYR A 69 9.98 8.48 0.45
N GLY A 70 10.35 7.20 0.60
CA GLY A 70 11.41 6.74 1.48
C GLY A 70 10.89 6.40 2.88
N GLY A 71 10.85 5.12 3.23
CA GLY A 71 10.26 4.68 4.49
C GLY A 71 8.74 4.90 4.54
N THR A 72 8.22 5.52 5.59
CA THR A 72 6.78 5.76 5.79
C THR A 72 6.39 7.21 5.52
N PHE A 73 5.09 7.45 5.27
CA PHE A 73 4.50 8.78 5.14
C PHE A 73 3.25 8.95 6.00
N ASP A 74 2.87 10.22 6.21
CA ASP A 74 1.76 10.63 7.06
C ASP A 74 0.40 10.18 6.53
N ASP A 75 -0.59 10.10 7.42
CA ASP A 75 -1.98 9.88 7.03
C ASP A 75 -2.53 11.13 6.31
N GLU A 76 -3.04 10.96 5.10
CA GLU A 76 -3.46 12.09 4.25
C GLU A 76 -4.93 12.47 4.43
N GLU A 77 -5.83 11.48 4.49
CA GLU A 77 -7.27 11.71 4.47
C GLU A 77 -8.04 10.59 5.20
N PHE A 78 -9.04 10.97 6.02
CA PHE A 78 -9.89 10.05 6.80
C PHE A 78 -11.40 10.25 6.55
N THR A 79 -11.77 11.11 5.58
CA THR A 79 -13.17 11.34 5.21
C THR A 79 -13.83 10.12 4.59
N LEU A 80 -13.07 9.27 3.89
CA LEU A 80 -13.54 8.00 3.35
C LEU A 80 -13.69 6.96 4.47
N LYS A 81 -14.90 6.42 4.60
CA LYS A 81 -15.22 5.35 5.56
C LYS A 81 -15.15 4.00 4.86
N HIS A 82 -14.78 2.96 5.61
CA HIS A 82 -14.89 1.56 5.18
C HIS A 82 -16.35 1.09 5.27
N ASP A 83 -17.23 1.71 4.47
CA ASP A 83 -18.68 1.49 4.51
C ASP A 83 -19.19 0.43 3.51
N LYS A 84 -18.29 -0.06 2.64
CA LYS A 84 -18.59 -1.02 1.58
C LYS A 84 -17.47 -2.05 1.43
N PRO A 85 -17.77 -3.27 0.95
CA PRO A 85 -16.75 -4.25 0.63
C PRO A 85 -15.89 -3.78 -0.55
N PHE A 86 -14.67 -4.33 -0.65
CA PHE A 86 -13.72 -4.12 -1.75
C PHE A 86 -13.10 -2.73 -1.84
N LEU A 87 -13.13 -1.95 -0.75
CA LEU A 87 -12.43 -0.67 -0.67
C LEU A 87 -10.93 -0.90 -0.47
N LEU A 88 -10.10 -0.26 -1.30
CA LEU A 88 -8.65 -0.29 -1.15
C LEU A 88 -8.22 0.67 -0.05
N SER A 89 -7.42 0.19 0.90
CA SER A 89 -6.96 0.98 2.04
C SER A 89 -5.50 0.70 2.38
N MET A 90 -4.80 1.69 2.93
CA MET A 90 -3.42 1.54 3.42
C MET A 90 -3.39 0.72 4.70
N ALA A 91 -2.47 -0.24 4.78
CA ALA A 91 -2.12 -0.88 6.04
C ALA A 91 -1.04 -0.03 6.75
N ASN A 92 -1.19 0.14 8.06
CA ASN A 92 -0.26 0.89 8.89
C ASN A 92 -0.03 0.19 10.25
N ARG A 93 0.92 0.68 11.04
CA ARG A 93 1.28 0.19 12.39
C ARG A 93 1.11 1.28 13.45
N GLY A 94 0.15 2.16 13.25
CA GLY A 94 -0.05 3.37 14.04
C GLY A 94 -0.07 4.62 13.18
N LYS A 95 -0.35 5.76 13.81
CA LYS A 95 -0.47 7.06 13.15
C LYS A 95 0.76 7.36 12.28
N ASN A 96 0.54 7.82 11.05
CA ASN A 96 1.59 8.27 10.12
C ASN A 96 2.64 7.20 9.76
N THR A 97 2.21 5.94 9.62
CA THR A 97 3.12 4.83 9.26
C THR A 97 2.75 4.15 7.94
N ASN A 98 2.21 4.91 6.99
CA ASN A 98 1.85 4.38 5.67
C ASN A 98 3.11 4.04 4.87
N GLY A 99 3.19 2.82 4.35
CA GLY A 99 4.32 2.35 3.54
C GLY A 99 3.86 1.93 2.15
N SER A 100 4.08 0.66 1.81
CA SER A 100 3.57 0.03 0.58
C SER A 100 2.46 -0.98 0.82
N GLN A 101 2.19 -1.35 2.06
CA GLN A 101 1.20 -2.38 2.35
C GLN A 101 -0.22 -1.83 2.25
N PHE A 102 -1.11 -2.65 1.73
CA PHE A 102 -2.51 -2.31 1.52
C PHE A 102 -3.40 -3.51 1.85
N PHE A 103 -4.69 -3.24 2.10
CA PHE A 103 -5.72 -4.26 2.25
C PHE A 103 -6.99 -3.89 1.49
N MET A 104 -7.83 -4.91 1.27
CA MET A 104 -9.15 -4.83 0.64
C MET A 104 -10.11 -5.82 1.28
#